data_AF-A0A915DUM7-F1
#
_entry.id   AF-A0A915DUM7-F1
#
_cell.length_a   1.000
_cell.length_b   1.000
_cell.length_c   1.000
_cell.angle_alpha   90.00
_cell.angle_beta   90.00
_cell.angle_gamma   90.00
#
_symmetry.space_group_name_H-M   'P 1'
#
loop_
_entity.id
_entity.type
_entity.pdbx_description
1 polymer ?
#
loop_
_entity_poly.entity_id
_entity_poly.type
_entity_poly.pdbx_seq_one_letter_code
_entity_poly.pdbx_strand_id
1 'polypeptide(L)'
;MDPKRFDVMLTDVSEAGIEAIESLFQERNLRDGKFPETAFPAEGIIFGPNKRLIIDLVCQHVKHKLVPKHVFFVVDTASPVTFLSRKSIEALVEPNELFPNSLSVFVQVRI
;
A
#
# COMPACT_ATOMS: atom_id res chain seq x y z
N MET A 1 19.22 -3.97 -9.88
CA MET A 1 19.62 -3.07 -8.79
C MET A 1 19.14 -3.70 -7.48
N ASP A 2 19.96 -3.75 -6.43
CA ASP A 2 19.60 -4.41 -5.15
C ASP A 2 18.59 -3.56 -4.37
N PRO A 3 17.38 -4.07 -4.04
CA PRO A 3 16.38 -3.34 -3.23
C PRO A 3 16.93 -2.81 -1.90
N LYS A 4 17.92 -3.48 -1.30
CA LYS A 4 18.56 -3.04 -0.05
C LYS A 4 19.34 -1.74 -0.19
N ARG A 5 19.62 -1.30 -1.43
CA ARG A 5 20.33 -0.04 -1.72
C ARG A 5 19.38 1.15 -1.94
N PHE A 6 18.07 0.91 -2.07
CA PHE A 6 17.06 1.97 -2.26
C PHE A 6 16.60 2.63 -0.96
N ASP A 7 16.93 2.05 0.20
CA ASP A 7 16.50 2.47 1.54
C ASP A 7 17.03 3.86 1.98
N VAL A 8 17.72 4.59 1.10
CA VAL A 8 18.49 5.79 1.43
C VAL A 8 17.91 7.08 0.80
N MET A 9 16.99 6.99 -0.16
CA MET A 9 16.61 8.17 -0.97
C MET A 9 15.27 8.83 -0.62
N LEU A 10 14.35 8.14 0.04
CA LEU A 10 13.09 8.73 0.51
C LEU A 10 12.80 8.22 1.92
N THR A 11 12.80 9.12 2.90
CA THR A 11 12.30 8.81 4.25
C THR A 11 10.87 8.33 4.15
N ASP A 12 10.57 7.16 4.70
CA ASP A 12 9.22 6.59 4.69
C ASP A 12 8.18 7.56 5.30
N VAL A 13 6.90 7.34 5.03
CA VAL A 13 5.82 8.11 5.68
C VAL A 13 5.69 7.60 7.11
N SER A 14 5.95 8.47 8.09
CA SER A 14 5.80 8.12 9.51
C SER A 14 4.34 7.83 9.87
N GLU A 15 4.09 7.23 11.03
CA GLU A 15 2.73 6.98 11.51
C GLU A 15 1.89 8.26 11.59
N ALA A 16 2.46 9.35 12.10
CA ALA A 16 1.82 10.66 12.08
C ALA A 16 1.54 11.18 10.66
N GLY A 17 2.40 10.82 9.70
CA GLY A 17 2.16 11.10 8.29
C GLY A 17 0.98 10.30 7.73
N ILE A 18 0.83 9.04 8.12
CA ILE A 18 -0.34 8.22 7.76
C ILE A 18 -1.62 8.82 8.34
N GLU A 19 -1.64 9.20 9.61
CA GLU A 19 -2.81 9.85 10.25
C GLU A 19 -3.23 11.15 9.53
N ALA A 20 -2.25 11.93 9.09
CA ALA A 20 -2.51 13.13 8.29
C ALA A 20 -3.08 12.79 6.91
N ILE A 21 -2.59 11.73 6.25
CA ILE A 21 -3.12 11.23 4.99
C ILE A 21 -4.56 10.72 5.17
N GLU A 22 -4.85 9.97 6.23
CA GLU A 22 -6.21 9.49 6.55
C GLU A 22 -7.19 10.65 6.69
N SER A 23 -6.77 11.73 7.34
CA SER A 23 -7.56 12.96 7.49
C SER A 23 -7.86 13.63 6.14
N LEU A 24 -6.91 13.59 5.19
CA LEU A 24 -7.07 14.16 3.86
C LEU A 24 -7.96 13.31 2.95
N PHE A 25 -7.83 11.98 3.00
CA PHE A 25 -8.72 11.06 2.30
C PHE A 25 -10.11 10.94 2.95
N GLN A 26 -10.26 11.40 4.19
CA GLN A 26 -11.44 11.15 5.05
C GLN A 26 -11.70 9.65 5.27
N GLU A 27 -10.66 8.85 5.18
CA GLU A 27 -10.73 7.40 5.19
C GLU A 27 -9.52 6.83 5.93
N ARG A 28 -9.71 5.70 6.62
CA ARG A 28 -8.60 5.05 7.35
C ARG A 28 -7.79 4.13 6.45
N ASN A 29 -6.48 4.09 6.69
CA ASN A 29 -5.60 3.07 6.14
C ASN A 29 -5.97 1.71 6.77
N LEU A 30 -5.82 0.63 6.01
CA LEU A 30 -6.13 -0.75 6.43
C LEU A 30 -7.60 -0.99 6.81
N ARG A 31 -8.53 -0.11 6.38
CA ARG A 31 -9.97 -0.36 6.50
C ARG A 31 -10.40 -1.51 5.60
N ASP A 32 -11.49 -2.17 5.99
CA ASP A 32 -12.12 -3.20 5.15
C ASP A 32 -12.60 -2.60 3.83
N GLY A 33 -12.39 -3.33 2.75
CA GLY A 33 -12.69 -2.88 1.40
C GLY A 33 -13.36 -3.97 0.56
N LYS A 34 -13.78 -3.55 -0.62
CA LYS A 34 -14.22 -4.44 -1.71
C LYS A 34 -13.51 -4.01 -2.96
N PHE A 35 -13.09 -4.97 -3.79
CA PHE A 35 -12.49 -4.62 -5.07
C PHE A 35 -13.50 -3.84 -5.93
N PRO A 36 -13.10 -2.68 -6.47
CA PRO A 36 -13.98 -1.89 -7.32
C PRO A 36 -14.24 -2.64 -8.63
N GLU A 37 -15.36 -2.33 -9.29
CA GLU A 37 -15.66 -2.88 -10.62
C GLU A 37 -14.63 -2.43 -11.65
N THR A 38 -14.16 -1.19 -11.53
CA THR A 38 -13.09 -0.60 -12.34
C THR A 38 -11.92 -0.22 -11.44
N ALA A 39 -10.77 -0.85 -11.64
CA ALA A 39 -9.59 -0.63 -10.80
C ALA A 39 -8.79 0.64 -11.15
N PHE A 40 -8.90 1.14 -12.39
CA PHE A 40 -8.15 2.29 -12.86
C PHE A 40 -9.00 3.26 -13.69
N PRO A 41 -8.73 4.58 -13.61
CA PRO A 41 -7.67 5.21 -12.83
C PRO A 41 -7.93 5.17 -11.32
N ALA A 42 -6.87 5.00 -10.52
CA ALA A 42 -6.96 5.09 -9.06
C ALA A 42 -6.89 6.57 -8.64
N GLU A 43 -7.76 6.96 -7.71
CA GLU A 43 -7.71 8.29 -7.12
C GLU A 43 -6.57 8.40 -6.10
N GLY A 44 -5.98 9.60 -6.02
CA GLY A 44 -4.86 9.87 -5.13
C GLY A 44 -4.75 11.34 -4.77
N ILE A 45 -3.92 11.62 -3.76
CA ILE A 45 -3.64 12.96 -3.27
C ILE A 45 -2.15 13.26 -3.30
N ILE A 46 -1.79 14.53 -3.38
CA ILE A 46 -0.41 14.98 -3.21
C ILE A 46 -0.19 15.34 -1.74
N PHE A 47 0.75 14.64 -1.08
CA PHE A 47 1.02 14.79 0.35
C PHE A 47 2.43 15.30 0.65
N GLY A 48 2.51 16.17 1.65
CA GLY A 48 3.76 16.59 2.30
C GLY A 48 4.64 17.52 1.45
N PRO A 49 5.74 18.02 2.04
CA PRO A 49 6.64 18.97 1.40
C PRO A 49 7.33 18.41 0.15
N ASN A 50 7.52 17.09 0.10
CA ASN A 50 8.11 16.39 -1.03
C ASN A 50 7.11 16.08 -2.15
N LYS A 51 5.86 16.57 -2.05
CA LYS A 51 4.79 16.41 -3.05
C LYS A 51 4.62 14.95 -3.50
N ARG A 52 4.54 14.04 -2.54
CA ARG A 52 4.41 12.61 -2.81
C ARG A 52 2.99 12.30 -3.27
N LEU A 53 2.86 11.61 -4.39
CA LEU A 53 1.57 11.07 -4.80
C LEU A 53 1.25 9.86 -3.93
N ILE A 54 0.12 9.93 -3.22
CA ILE A 54 -0.43 8.84 -2.42
C ILE A 54 -1.68 8.33 -3.12
N ILE A 55 -1.76 7.01 -3.30
CA ILE A 55 -2.94 6.35 -3.88
C ILE A 55 -3.51 5.35 -2.87
N ASP A 56 -4.84 5.18 -2.88
CA ASP A 56 -5.54 4.15 -2.10
C ASP A 56 -5.88 2.96 -2.99
N LEU A 57 -5.31 1.78 -2.67
CA LEU A 57 -5.55 0.55 -3.42
C LEU A 57 -6.10 -0.55 -2.52
N VAL A 58 -7.11 -1.27 -3.02
CA VAL A 58 -7.65 -2.45 -2.37
C VAL A 58 -6.70 -3.64 -2.61
N CYS A 59 -6.25 -4.26 -1.53
CA CYS A 59 -5.32 -5.37 -1.51
C CYS A 59 -5.95 -6.58 -0.80
N GLN A 60 -5.66 -7.79 -1.28
CA GLN A 60 -6.07 -9.03 -0.62
C GLN A 60 -5.01 -10.10 -0.88
N HIS A 61 -4.76 -10.95 0.12
CA HIS A 61 -3.94 -12.13 -0.10
C HIS A 61 -4.72 -13.20 -0.88
N VAL A 62 -4.13 -13.74 -1.95
CA VAL A 62 -4.83 -14.64 -2.88
C VAL A 62 -5.24 -15.96 -2.22
N LYS A 63 -4.42 -16.48 -1.30
CA LYS A 63 -4.65 -17.78 -0.65
C LYS A 63 -5.57 -17.69 0.56
N HIS A 64 -5.49 -16.58 1.27
CA HIS A 64 -6.22 -16.35 2.51
C HIS A 64 -7.36 -15.43 2.16
N LYS A 65 -8.58 -15.95 2.04
CA LYS A 65 -9.79 -15.17 1.69
C LYS A 65 -10.22 -14.23 2.83
N LEU A 66 -9.25 -13.57 3.47
CA LEU A 66 -9.44 -12.49 4.42
C LEU A 66 -10.16 -11.33 3.73
N VAL A 67 -10.82 -10.50 4.51
CA VAL A 67 -11.48 -9.31 3.98
C VAL A 67 -10.44 -8.43 3.27
N PRO A 68 -10.67 -8.01 2.01
CA PRO A 68 -9.78 -7.07 1.32
C PRO A 68 -9.56 -5.81 2.14
N LYS A 69 -8.37 -5.22 2.07
CA LYS A 69 -7.98 -4.04 2.83
C LYS A 69 -7.61 -2.90 1.90
N HIS A 70 -8.02 -1.70 2.23
CA HIS A 70 -7.48 -0.49 1.62
C HIS A 70 -6.08 -0.23 2.16
N VAL A 71 -5.12 -0.02 1.27
CA VAL A 71 -3.73 0.25 1.63
C VAL A 71 -3.29 1.51 0.90
N PHE A 72 -2.82 2.50 1.67
CA PHE A 72 -2.21 3.69 1.10
C PHE A 72 -0.79 3.41 0.62
N PHE A 73 -0.55 3.70 -0.66
CA PHE A 73 0.76 3.57 -1.29
C PHE A 73 1.33 4.93 -1.65
N VAL A 74 2.62 5.10 -1.36
CA VAL A 74 3.41 6.18 -1.96
C VAL A 74 3.81 5.74 -3.36
N VAL A 75 3.48 6.54 -4.38
CA VAL A 75 3.96 6.33 -5.74
C VAL A 75 5.35 6.94 -5.86
N ASP A 76 6.36 6.07 -5.95
CA ASP A 76 7.74 6.44 -6.22
C ASP A 76 8.16 5.89 -7.59
N THR A 77 8.20 6.76 -8.60
CA THR A 77 8.59 6.39 -9.97
C THR A 77 10.07 6.06 -10.12
N ALA A 78 10.90 6.40 -9.13
CA ALA A 78 12.33 6.06 -9.14
C ALA A 78 12.59 4.66 -8.56
N SER A 79 11.65 4.09 -7.81
CA SER A 79 11.78 2.76 -7.24
C SER A 79 11.29 1.68 -8.23
N PRO A 80 12.12 0.66 -8.54
CA PRO A 80 11.71 -0.47 -9.38
C PRO A 80 10.85 -1.49 -8.62
N VAL A 81 10.66 -1.31 -7.31
CA VAL A 81 9.91 -2.22 -6.43
C VAL A 81 9.03 -1.45 -5.45
N THR A 82 7.97 -2.10 -4.98
CA THR A 82 7.09 -1.57 -3.94
C THR A 82 7.38 -2.24 -2.61
N PHE A 83 7.33 -1.47 -1.53
CA PHE A 83 7.48 -1.96 -0.16
C PHE A 83 6.14 -1.83 0.58
N LEU A 84 5.91 -2.75 1.52
CA LEU A 84 4.78 -2.70 2.44
C LEU A 84 5.30 -2.54 3.86
N SER A 85 4.62 -1.71 4.64
CA SER A 85 4.90 -1.64 6.07
C SER A 85 4.53 -2.95 6.76
N ARG A 86 5.18 -3.23 7.90
CA ARG A 86 4.84 -4.39 8.74
C ARG A 86 3.35 -4.49 9.03
N LYS A 87 2.73 -3.36 9.43
CA LYS A 87 1.28 -3.27 9.70
C LYS A 87 0.43 -3.67 8.49
N SER A 88 0.85 -3.29 7.28
CA SER A 88 0.13 -3.64 6.06
C SER A 88 0.25 -5.12 5.75
N ILE A 89 1.43 -5.72 5.93
CA ILE A 89 1.63 -7.16 5.76
C ILE A 89 0.78 -7.93 6.78
N GLU A 90 0.85 -7.58 8.06
CA GLU A 90 0.06 -8.19 9.14
C GLU A 90 -1.45 -8.09 8.91
N ALA A 91 -1.93 -7.04 8.23
CA ALA A 91 -3.34 -6.89 7.87
C ALA A 91 -3.77 -7.74 6.66
N LEU A 92 -2.81 -8.18 5.84
CA LEU A 92 -3.05 -8.96 4.62
C LEU A 92 -2.79 -10.46 4.81
N VAL A 93 -1.94 -10.86 5.76
CA VAL A 93 -1.59 -12.26 6.04
C VAL A 93 -2.25 -12.75 7.33
N GLU A 94 -2.36 -14.07 7.50
CA GLU A 94 -2.85 -14.62 8.76
C GLU A 94 -1.82 -14.42 9.89
N PRO A 95 -2.25 -14.27 11.17
CA PRO A 95 -1.34 -14.03 12.30
C PRO A 95 -0.24 -15.08 12.49
N ASN A 96 -0.44 -16.28 11.97
CA ASN A 96 0.46 -17.43 12.13
C ASN A 96 1.37 -17.64 10.91
N GLU A 97 1.30 -16.80 9.88
CA GLU A 97 2.14 -16.91 8.69
C GLU A 97 3.51 -16.28 8.92
N LEU A 98 4.57 -16.95 8.47
CA LEU A 98 5.93 -16.40 8.53
C LEU A 98 5.99 -15.11 7.71
N PHE A 99 6.52 -14.04 8.31
CA PHE A 99 6.63 -12.74 7.66
C PHE A 99 7.45 -12.86 6.36
N PRO A 100 6.82 -12.69 5.19
CA PRO A 100 7.49 -12.93 3.92
C PRO A 100 8.46 -11.79 3.62
N ASN A 101 9.69 -12.13 3.19
CA ASN A 101 10.66 -11.13 2.74
C ASN A 101 10.33 -10.55 1.36
N SER A 102 9.42 -11.19 0.62
CA SER A 102 8.94 -10.75 -0.70
C SER A 102 7.59 -11.40 -1.02
N LEU A 103 6.72 -10.68 -1.74
CA LEU A 103 5.42 -11.17 -2.18
C LEU A 103 5.27 -11.00 -3.69
N SER A 104 4.66 -11.99 -4.35
CA SER A 104 4.22 -11.84 -5.75
C SER A 104 2.86 -11.17 -5.76
N VAL A 105 2.73 -10.09 -6.54
CA VAL A 105 1.50 -9.31 -6.65
C VAL A 105 0.98 -9.35 -8.08
N PHE A 106 -0.35 -9.41 -8.21
CA PHE A 106 -1.03 -9.30 -9.49
C PHE A 106 -2.00 -8.13 -9.40
N VAL A 107 -1.96 -7.27 -10.40
CA VAL A 107 -2.98 -6.23 -10.56
C VAL A 107 -4.21 -6.91 -11.13
N GLN A 108 -5.30 -6.93 -10.37
CA GLN A 108 -6.55 -7.49 -10.83
C GLN A 108 -7.20 -6.52 -11.83
N VAL A 109 -6.96 -6.76 -13.12
CA VAL A 109 -7.69 -6.10 -14.21
C VAL A 109 -8.82 -7.05 -14.61
N ARG A 110 -10.07 -6.73 -14.27
CA ARG A 110 -11.20 -7.44 -14.87
C ARG A 110 -11.33 -6.95 -16.32
N ILE A 111 -11.08 -7.85 -17.26
CA ILE A 111 -11.45 -7.69 -18.68
C ILE A 111 -12.92 -8.08 -18.81
#